data_AF-A0A3D6BLI2-F1
#
_entry.id   AF-A0A3D6BLI2-F1
#
_cell.length_a   1.000
_cell.length_b   1.000
_cell.length_c   1.000
_cell.angle_alpha   90.00
_cell.angle_beta   90.00
_cell.angle_gamma   90.00
#
_symmetry.space_group_name_H-M   'P 1'
#
loop_
_entity.id
_entity.type
_entity.pdbx_description
1 polymer ?
#
loop_
_entity_poly.entity_id
_entity_poly.type
_entity_poly.pdbx_seq_one_letter_code
_entity_poly.pdbx_strand_id
1 'polypeptide(L)'
;MEKNIVELALDTPELSTLVAALSRADGNLVNVLSGNGPFTVLAPTNAAFSAFLADNGFSSLDQVPTDVLSQILLNHVIMSDVTSSDLIAAGSGYAKGSATGAGDQNISIFFDTTNGVRFNNAASVSTADIV
;
A
#
# COMPACT_ATOMS: atom_id res chain seq x y z
N MET A 1 21.36 8.30 8.52
CA MET A 1 20.95 7.43 7.41
C MET A 1 19.44 7.47 7.42
N GLU A 2 18.85 8.06 6.40
CA GLU A 2 17.39 8.05 6.22
C GLU A 2 17.01 6.61 5.87
N LYS A 3 16.04 6.04 6.59
CA LYS A 3 15.62 4.66 6.36
C LYS A 3 14.78 4.64 5.09
N ASN A 4 14.96 3.64 4.24
CA ASN A 4 14.03 3.44 3.14
C ASN A 4 12.68 2.88 3.63
N ILE A 5 11.67 2.90 2.78
CA ILE A 5 10.31 2.45 3.12
C ILE A 5 10.29 1.00 3.64
N VAL A 6 11.17 0.15 3.10
CA VAL A 6 11.25 -1.28 3.48
C VAL A 6 11.90 -1.43 4.85
N GLU A 7 12.96 -0.68 5.15
CA GLU A 7 13.61 -0.63 6.46
C GLU A 7 12.68 -0.10 7.55
N LEU A 8 11.88 0.92 7.24
CA LEU A 8 10.86 1.44 8.14
C LEU A 8 9.76 0.41 8.44
N ALA A 9 9.31 -0.33 7.41
CA ALA A 9 8.34 -1.41 7.58
C ALA A 9 8.91 -2.58 8.37
N LEU A 10 10.21 -2.89 8.21
CA LEU A 10 10.91 -3.90 8.99
C LEU A 10 11.00 -3.55 10.49
N ASP A 11 11.21 -2.28 10.82
CA ASP A 11 11.27 -1.80 12.20
C ASP A 11 9.91 -1.65 12.87
N THR A 12 8.82 -1.82 12.12
CA THR A 12 7.44 -1.71 12.62
C THR A 12 6.83 -3.11 12.77
N PRO A 13 6.69 -3.65 14.00
CA PRO A 13 6.18 -5.02 14.21
C PRO A 13 4.80 -5.28 13.58
N GLU A 14 3.96 -4.26 13.49
CA GLU A 14 2.64 -4.33 12.88
C GLU A 14 2.67 -4.46 11.35
N LEU A 15 3.83 -4.27 10.71
CA LEU A 15 4.02 -4.35 9.25
C LEU A 15 4.85 -5.57 8.84
N SER A 16 5.17 -6.48 9.76
CA SER A 16 5.95 -7.69 9.46
C SER A 16 5.36 -8.52 8.31
N THR A 17 4.02 -8.57 8.20
CA THR A 17 3.31 -9.28 7.12
C THR A 17 3.47 -8.58 5.78
N LEU A 18 3.53 -7.24 5.77
CA LEU A 18 3.79 -6.46 4.56
C LEU A 18 5.19 -6.75 4.01
N VAL A 19 6.20 -6.80 4.88
CA VAL A 19 7.58 -7.12 4.47
C VAL A 19 7.68 -8.53 3.90
N ALA A 20 7.02 -9.49 4.53
CA ALA A 20 6.93 -10.86 4.02
C ALA A 20 6.25 -10.90 2.64
N ALA A 21 5.17 -10.13 2.46
CA ALA A 21 4.48 -10.01 1.19
C ALA A 21 5.36 -9.38 0.10
N LEU A 22 6.06 -8.28 0.40
CA LEU A 22 6.97 -7.60 -0.52
C LEU A 22 8.12 -8.51 -0.97
N SER A 23 8.61 -9.37 -0.08
CA SER A 23 9.66 -10.34 -0.39
C SER A 23 9.18 -11.51 -1.24
N ARG A 24 7.87 -11.83 -1.22
CA ARG A 24 7.26 -12.88 -2.03
C ARG A 24 6.71 -12.38 -3.36
N ALA A 25 6.38 -11.10 -3.46
CA ALA A 25 5.82 -10.53 -4.66
C ALA A 25 6.83 -10.50 -5.83
N ASP A 26 6.31 -10.77 -7.02
CA ASP A 26 7.04 -10.66 -8.27
C ASP A 26 7.30 -9.19 -8.65
N GLY A 27 8.30 -8.96 -9.50
CA GLY A 27 8.62 -7.61 -9.98
C GLY A 27 9.51 -6.77 -9.08
N ASN A 28 10.09 -7.37 -8.04
CA ASN A 28 11.12 -6.75 -7.19
C ASN A 28 10.65 -5.43 -6.56
N LEU A 29 9.47 -5.46 -5.94
CA LEU A 29 8.89 -4.28 -5.28
C LEU A 29 9.80 -3.70 -4.19
N VAL A 30 10.59 -4.54 -3.50
CA VAL A 30 11.57 -4.09 -2.51
C VAL A 30 12.55 -3.08 -3.14
N ASN A 31 13.12 -3.40 -4.29
CA ASN A 31 14.04 -2.47 -4.96
C ASN A 31 13.31 -1.26 -5.57
N VAL A 32 12.08 -1.44 -6.05
CA VAL A 32 11.26 -0.32 -6.58
C VAL A 32 10.96 0.70 -5.48
N LEU A 33 10.51 0.23 -4.31
CA LEU A 33 10.20 1.07 -3.14
C LEU A 33 11.45 1.60 -2.43
N SER A 34 12.61 1.00 -2.68
CA SER A 34 13.91 1.52 -2.23
C SER A 34 14.55 2.47 -3.26
N GLY A 35 13.91 2.68 -4.42
CA GLY A 35 14.42 3.52 -5.49
C GLY A 35 14.19 5.02 -5.27
N ASN A 36 14.79 5.83 -6.15
CA ASN A 36 14.64 7.29 -6.11
C ASN A 36 13.32 7.70 -6.78
N GLY A 37 12.30 7.97 -5.97
CA GLY A 37 11.06 8.58 -6.41
C GLY A 37 10.19 8.97 -5.22
N PRO A 38 9.35 10.01 -5.35
CA PRO A 38 8.32 10.24 -4.36
C PRO A 38 7.30 9.10 -4.44
N PHE A 39 7.31 8.22 -3.44
CA PHE A 39 6.37 7.13 -3.30
C PHE A 39 5.61 7.29 -1.99
N THR A 40 4.30 7.26 -2.06
CA THR A 40 3.45 7.11 -0.87
C THR A 40 2.96 5.68 -0.82
N VAL A 41 3.38 4.93 0.20
CA VAL A 41 2.98 3.52 0.38
C VAL A 41 1.92 3.42 1.46
N LEU A 42 0.75 2.92 1.06
CA LEU A 42 -0.32 2.55 1.97
C LEU A 42 0.04 1.22 2.60
N ALA A 43 0.65 1.24 3.79
CA ALA A 43 1.14 0.04 4.47
C ALA A 43 0.03 -0.63 5.31
N PRO A 44 -0.62 -1.71 4.85
CA PRO A 44 -1.60 -2.45 5.65
C PRO A 44 -0.94 -3.13 6.85
N THR A 45 -1.64 -3.10 7.98
CA THR A 45 -1.21 -3.79 9.21
C THR A 45 -1.39 -5.30 9.10
N ASN A 46 -0.74 -6.05 9.99
CA ASN A 46 -0.93 -7.49 10.14
C ASN A 46 -2.42 -7.87 10.31
N ALA A 47 -3.20 -7.04 11.01
CA ALA A 47 -4.64 -7.25 11.17
C ALA A 47 -5.41 -7.10 9.85
N ALA A 48 -5.06 -6.10 9.03
CA ALA A 48 -5.66 -5.90 7.72
C ALA A 48 -5.35 -7.07 6.77
N PHE A 49 -4.11 -7.59 6.80
CA PHE A 49 -3.76 -8.80 6.05
C PHE A 49 -4.56 -10.02 6.53
N SER A 50 -4.69 -10.22 7.84
CA SER A 50 -5.48 -11.33 8.37
C SER A 50 -6.94 -11.25 7.95
N ALA A 51 -7.53 -10.04 7.92
CA ALA A 51 -8.89 -9.83 7.44
C ALA A 51 -9.01 -10.16 5.94
N PHE A 52 -8.08 -9.66 5.11
CA PHE A 52 -8.04 -9.97 3.69
C PHE A 52 -7.95 -11.48 3.41
N LEU A 53 -7.06 -12.18 4.13
CA LEU A 53 -6.89 -13.63 3.98
C LEU A 53 -8.18 -14.37 4.36
N ALA A 54 -8.80 -14.00 5.48
CA ALA A 54 -10.07 -14.60 5.92
C ALA A 54 -11.21 -14.37 4.91
N ASP A 55 -11.35 -13.14 4.40
CA ASP A 55 -12.40 -12.76 3.44
C ASP A 55 -12.23 -13.47 2.09
N ASN A 56 -11.00 -13.79 1.69
CA ASN A 56 -10.70 -14.49 0.44
C ASN A 56 -10.52 -16.01 0.61
N GLY A 57 -10.69 -16.54 1.83
CA GLY A 57 -10.55 -17.97 2.11
C GLY A 57 -9.10 -18.49 2.07
N PHE A 58 -8.11 -17.62 2.16
CA PHE A 58 -6.70 -18.00 2.26
C PHE A 58 -6.32 -18.25 3.72
N SER A 59 -5.65 -19.38 3.98
CA SER A 59 -5.15 -19.75 5.32
C SER A 59 -3.84 -19.04 5.67
N SER A 60 -3.06 -18.64 4.66
CA SER A 60 -1.82 -17.88 4.84
C SER A 60 -1.51 -17.09 3.57
N LEU A 61 -0.59 -16.12 3.69
CA LEU A 61 -0.02 -15.42 2.54
C LEU A 61 0.55 -16.40 1.50
N ASP A 62 1.00 -17.58 1.92
CA ASP A 62 1.62 -18.56 1.02
C ASP A 62 0.66 -19.11 -0.03
N GLN A 63 -0.64 -19.10 0.26
CA GLN A 63 -1.68 -19.53 -0.67
C GLN A 63 -2.06 -18.45 -1.68
N VAL A 64 -1.66 -17.20 -1.45
CA VAL A 64 -1.90 -16.10 -2.38
C VAL A 64 -0.87 -16.19 -3.52
N PRO A 65 -1.32 -16.24 -4.78
CA PRO A 65 -0.43 -16.21 -5.93
C PRO A 65 0.47 -14.96 -5.93
N THR A 66 1.75 -15.11 -6.28
CA THR A 66 2.75 -14.04 -6.21
C THR A 66 2.48 -12.92 -7.20
N ASP A 67 1.92 -13.23 -8.37
CA ASP A 67 1.46 -12.29 -9.39
C ASP A 67 0.31 -11.41 -8.87
N VAL A 68 -0.68 -12.03 -8.23
CA VAL A 68 -1.80 -11.34 -7.58
C VAL A 68 -1.30 -10.47 -6.43
N LEU A 69 -0.39 -11.01 -5.61
CA LEU A 69 0.22 -10.28 -4.50
C LEU A 69 0.94 -9.02 -4.99
N SER A 70 1.67 -9.13 -6.11
CA SER A 70 2.36 -8.01 -6.73
C SER A 70 1.40 -6.91 -7.15
N GLN A 71 0.31 -7.26 -7.84
CA GLN A 71 -0.71 -6.30 -8.25
C GLN A 71 -1.40 -5.64 -7.06
N ILE A 72 -1.71 -6.42 -6.02
CA ILE A 72 -2.28 -5.89 -4.78
C ILE A 72 -1.31 -4.88 -4.15
N LEU A 73 -0.03 -5.24 -4.00
CA LEU A 73 0.97 -4.34 -3.40
C LEU A 73 1.18 -3.09 -4.24
N LEU A 74 1.25 -3.19 -5.57
CA LEU A 74 1.31 -2.03 -6.47
C LEU A 74 0.09 -1.12 -6.34
N ASN A 75 -1.08 -1.66 -6.03
CA ASN A 75 -2.29 -0.88 -5.78
C ASN A 75 -2.25 -0.13 -4.45
N HIS A 76 -1.31 -0.47 -3.57
CA HIS A 76 -1.03 0.27 -2.33
C HIS A 76 0.10 1.31 -2.50
N VAL A 77 0.71 1.40 -3.68
CA VAL A 77 1.75 2.38 -3.98
C VAL A 77 1.14 3.51 -4.80
N ILE A 78 1.27 4.74 -4.32
CA ILE A 78 0.95 5.96 -5.06
C ILE A 78 2.27 6.53 -5.57
N MET A 79 2.39 6.74 -6.88
CA MET A 79 3.60 7.30 -7.51
C MET A 79 3.63 8.84 -7.41
N SER A 80 3.40 9.35 -6.20
CA SER A 80 3.38 10.77 -5.87
C SER A 80 3.61 10.95 -4.37
N ASP A 81 4.16 12.09 -3.98
CA ASP A 81 4.27 12.49 -2.58
C ASP A 81 2.95 13.14 -2.18
N VAL A 82 2.19 12.44 -1.34
CA VAL A 82 0.85 12.87 -0.94
C VAL A 82 0.74 12.68 0.56
N THR A 83 0.72 13.79 1.29
CA THR A 83 0.56 13.76 2.75
C THR A 83 -0.90 13.65 3.13
N SER A 84 -1.18 13.22 4.37
CA SER A 84 -2.54 13.26 4.90
C SER A 84 -3.12 14.67 4.89
N SER A 85 -2.29 15.69 5.09
CA SER A 85 -2.71 17.09 5.08
C SER A 85 -3.17 17.55 3.70
N ASP A 86 -2.50 17.11 2.62
CA ASP A 86 -2.90 17.39 1.25
C ASP A 86 -4.24 16.74 0.92
N LEU A 87 -4.44 15.50 1.35
CA LEU A 87 -5.69 14.77 1.15
C LEU A 87 -6.85 15.43 1.91
N ILE A 88 -6.62 15.85 3.16
CA ILE A 88 -7.62 16.54 3.98
C ILE A 88 -7.99 17.88 3.35
N ALA A 89 -7.01 18.63 2.85
CA ALA A 89 -7.26 19.89 2.15
C ALA A 89 -8.06 19.68 0.85
N ALA A 90 -7.86 18.56 0.16
CA ALA A 90 -8.60 18.20 -1.03
C ALA A 90 -10.03 17.68 -0.74
N GLY A 91 -10.29 17.19 0.48
CA GLY A 91 -11.60 16.64 0.88
C GLY A 91 -11.82 15.22 0.36
N SER A 92 -11.94 15.05 -0.96
CA SER A 92 -12.09 13.73 -1.60
C SER A 92 -11.63 13.78 -3.05
N GLY A 93 -11.11 12.68 -3.58
CA GLY A 93 -10.61 12.64 -4.94
C GLY A 93 -10.02 11.30 -5.35
N TYR A 94 -9.17 11.33 -6.37
CA TYR A 94 -8.49 10.14 -6.89
C TYR A 94 -6.99 10.38 -6.94
N ALA A 95 -6.21 9.48 -6.33
CA ALA A 95 -4.76 9.42 -6.43
C ALA A 95 -4.37 8.41 -7.52
N LYS A 96 -3.26 8.64 -8.22
CA LYS A 96 -2.74 7.68 -9.21
C LYS A 96 -1.95 6.58 -8.50
N GLY A 97 -2.48 5.36 -8.48
CA GLY A 97 -1.78 4.19 -8.00
C GLY A 97 -0.68 3.71 -8.97
N SER A 98 0.13 2.76 -8.54
CA SER A 98 1.18 2.13 -9.35
C SER A 98 0.70 0.86 -10.06
N ALA A 99 -0.41 0.26 -9.60
CA ALA A 99 -1.01 -0.90 -10.26
C ALA A 99 -1.50 -0.58 -11.67
N THR A 100 -1.35 -1.54 -12.59
CA THR A 100 -1.72 -1.43 -13.99
C THR A 100 -3.05 -2.13 -14.24
N GLY A 101 -4.06 -1.36 -14.66
CA GLY A 101 -5.38 -1.85 -15.07
C GLY A 101 -5.44 -2.17 -16.58
N ALA A 102 -6.66 -2.34 -17.09
CA ALA A 102 -6.89 -2.63 -18.49
C ALA A 102 -6.32 -1.53 -19.42
N GLY A 103 -5.59 -1.93 -20.46
CA GLY A 103 -5.03 -1.01 -21.46
C GLY A 103 -3.79 -0.23 -20.99
N ASP A 104 -2.98 -0.82 -20.09
CA ASP A 104 -1.74 -0.24 -19.56
C ASP A 104 -1.93 1.10 -18.81
N GLN A 105 -3.14 1.34 -18.30
CA GLN A 105 -3.47 2.54 -17.52
C GLN A 105 -3.30 2.27 -16.03
N ASN A 106 -2.75 3.23 -15.29
CA ASN A 106 -2.68 3.12 -13.84
C ASN A 106 -4.07 3.15 -13.20
N ILE A 107 -4.27 2.29 -12.19
CA ILE A 107 -5.48 2.27 -11.39
C ILE A 107 -5.51 3.52 -10.51
N SER A 108 -6.65 4.21 -10.51
CA SER A 108 -6.90 5.33 -9.61
C SER A 108 -7.40 4.82 -8.27
N ILE A 109 -6.81 5.32 -7.18
CA ILE A 109 -7.20 5.02 -5.82
C ILE A 109 -8.10 6.15 -5.35
N PHE A 110 -9.35 5.83 -5.03
CA PHE A 110 -10.27 6.82 -4.46
C PHE A 110 -9.85 7.14 -3.03
N PHE A 111 -9.84 8.41 -2.66
CA PHE A 111 -9.66 8.84 -1.28
C PHE A 111 -10.81 9.75 -0.83
N ASP A 112 -11.18 9.61 0.44
CA ASP A 112 -12.18 10.44 1.11
C ASP A 112 -11.65 10.81 2.49
N THR A 113 -11.79 12.07 2.87
CA THR A 113 -11.36 12.59 4.18
C THR A 113 -12.51 13.07 5.04
N THR A 114 -13.76 12.91 4.58
CA THR A 114 -14.98 13.29 5.32
C THR A 114 -15.04 12.65 6.72
N ASN A 115 -14.51 11.44 6.88
CA ASN A 115 -14.44 10.72 8.15
C ASN A 115 -12.98 10.27 8.46
N GLY A 116 -12.03 11.18 8.26
CA GLY A 116 -10.59 10.87 8.30
C GLY A 116 -10.11 10.27 6.98
N VAL A 117 -8.79 10.18 6.78
CA VAL A 117 -8.21 9.71 5.52
C VAL A 117 -8.56 8.24 5.28
N ARG A 118 -9.36 8.01 4.24
CA ARG A 118 -9.81 6.70 3.79
C ARG A 118 -9.49 6.48 2.33
N PHE A 119 -9.13 5.25 1.99
CA PHE A 119 -8.88 4.81 0.62
C PHE A 119 -9.87 3.72 0.20
N ASN A 120 -10.35 3.82 -1.04
CA ASN A 120 -11.32 2.92 -1.66
C ASN A 120 -12.59 2.67 -0.81
N ASN A 121 -12.97 3.64 0.04
CA ASN A 121 -14.10 3.55 0.97
C ASN A 121 -14.07 2.36 1.95
N ALA A 122 -12.95 1.64 2.05
CA ALA A 122 -12.81 0.42 2.84
C ALA A 122 -11.64 0.51 3.82
N ALA A 123 -10.51 1.08 3.39
CA ALA A 123 -9.32 1.22 4.22
C ALA A 123 -9.28 2.60 4.91
N SER A 124 -9.03 2.64 6.21
CA SER A 124 -8.77 3.87 6.96
C SER A 124 -7.31 3.95 7.39
N VAL A 125 -6.72 5.14 7.30
CA VAL A 125 -5.34 5.36 7.75
C VAL A 125 -5.30 5.53 9.27
N SER A 126 -4.55 4.67 9.96
CA SER A 126 -4.33 4.75 11.41
C SER A 126 -3.14 5.64 11.77
N THR A 127 -2.09 5.60 10.96
CA THR A 127 -0.90 6.43 11.11
C THR A 127 -0.50 6.92 9.73
N ALA A 128 -0.34 8.23 9.60
CA ALA A 128 0.00 8.89 8.35
C ALA A 128 1.36 9.57 8.45
N ASP A 129 1.93 9.90 7.28
CA ASP A 129 3.12 10.75 7.13
C ASP A 129 4.34 10.25 7.92
N ILE A 130 4.61 8.93 7.84
CA ILE A 130 5.80 8.33 8.45
C ILE A 130 6.98 8.50 7.47
N VAL A 131 8.04 9.16 7.94
CA VAL A 131 9.28 9.46 7.21
C VAL A 131 10.51 8.90 7.92
#